data_AF-A0A959RUH4-F1
#
_entry.id   AF-A0A959RUH4-F1
#
_cell.length_a   1.000
_cell.length_b   1.000
_cell.length_c   1.000
_cell.angle_alpha   90.00
_cell.angle_beta   90.00
_cell.angle_gamma   90.00
#
_symmetry.space_group_name_H-M   'P 1'
#
loop_
_entity.id
_entity.type
_entity.pdbx_description
1 polymer ?
#
loop_
_entity_poly.entity_id
_entity_poly.type
_entity_poly.pdbx_seq_one_letter_code
_entity_poly.pdbx_strand_id
1 'polypeptide(L)' 'MGYYTVPIDVSRLTSGTYFYRLQAGNFVATKKMVCLK' A
#
# COMPACT_ATOMS: atom_id res chain seq x y z
N MET A 1 6.16 5.62 -19.93
CA MET A 1 5.57 5.81 -18.58
C MET A 1 4.77 4.57 -18.25
N GLY A 2 5.29 3.72 -17.36
CA GLY A 2 4.67 2.44 -17.02
C GLY A 2 3.95 2.54 -15.69
N TYR A 3 2.68 2.16 -15.66
CA TYR A 3 1.93 1.98 -14.42
C TYR A 3 1.87 0.49 -14.13
N TYR A 4 2.25 0.09 -12.92
CA TYR A 4 2.12 -1.29 -12.46
C TYR A 4 1.11 -1.33 -11.32
N THR A 5 -0.07 -1.87 -11.60
CA THR A 5 -1.14 -2.02 -10.63
C THR A 5 -1.10 -3.43 -10.08
N VAL A 6 -0.91 -3.56 -8.77
CA VAL A 6 -0.99 -4.84 -8.06
C VAL A 6 -2.26 -4.85 -7.21
N PRO A 7 -3.16 -5.83 -7.39
CA PRO A 7 -4.30 -5.98 -6.49
C PRO A 7 -3.79 -6.40 -5.10
N ILE A 8 -4.19 -5.65 -4.07
CA ILE A 8 -3.93 -5.99 -2.67
C ILE A 8 -5.27 -6.40 -2.07
N ASP A 9 -5.36 -7.64 -1.63
CA ASP A 9 -6.51 -8.11 -0.87
C ASP A 9 -6.40 -7.63 0.58
N VAL A 10 -7.32 -6.74 0.96
CA VAL A 10 -7.44 -6.22 2.34
C VAL A 10 -8.66 -6.81 3.06
N SER A 11 -9.31 -7.82 2.50
CA SER A 11 -10.56 -8.40 3.03
C SER A 11 -10.39 -9.02 4.42
N ARG A 12 -9.16 -9.48 4.72
CA ARG A 12 -8.77 -10.09 6.00
C ARG A 12 -8.20 -9.08 7.00
N LEU A 13 -8.04 -7.82 6.61
CA LEU A 13 -7.56 -6.76 7.50
C LEU A 13 -8.73 -6.10 8.23
N THR A 14 -8.51 -5.79 9.51
CA THR A 14 -9.48 -5.04 10.31
C THR A 14 -9.51 -3.57 9.89
N SER A 15 -10.61 -2.86 10.17
CA SER A 15 -10.66 -1.41 9.96
C SER A 15 -9.55 -0.75 10.80
N GLY A 16 -8.68 0.03 10.15
CA GLY A 16 -7.49 0.54 10.80
C GLY A 16 -6.59 1.34 9.87
N THR A 17 -5.53 1.91 10.45
CA THR A 17 -4.50 2.61 9.71
C THR A 17 -3.29 1.70 9.51
N TYR A 18 -2.88 1.52 8.26
CA TYR A 18 -1.76 0.69 7.83
C TYR A 18 -0.69 1.54 7.17
N PHE A 19 0.57 1.31 7.48
CA PHE A 19 1.68 1.97 6.79
C PHE A 19 2.32 0.97 5.84
N TYR A 20 2.62 1.42 4.61
CA TYR A 20 3.30 0.62 3.60
C TYR A 20 4.46 1.39 2.98
N ARG A 21 5.44 0.65 2.47
CA ARG A 21 6.65 1.21 1.88
C ARG A 21 6.76 0.76 0.43
N LEU A 22 6.87 1.73 -0.47
CA LEU A 22 7.18 1.51 -1.88
C LEU A 22 8.68 1.68 -2.07
N GLN A 23 9.34 0.64 -2.58
CA GLN A 23 10.77 0.66 -2.86
C GLN A 23 11.00 0.37 -4.34
N ALA A 24 11.76 1.24 -5.01
CA ALA A 24 12.16 1.09 -6.40
C ALA A 24 13.62 1.54 -6.56
N GLY A 25 14.56 0.59 -6.46
CA GLY A 25 16.00 0.89 -6.43
C GLY A 25 16.34 1.84 -5.27
N ASN A 26 16.84 3.04 -5.60
CA ASN A 26 17.14 4.09 -4.62
C ASN A 26 15.92 4.89 -4.12
N PHE A 27 14.74 4.69 -4.72
CA PHE A 27 13.53 5.38 -4.31
C PHE A 27 12.83 4.61 -3.18
N VAL A 28 12.58 5.30 -2.06
CA VAL A 28 11.81 4.77 -0.93
C VAL A 28 10.73 5.78 -0.57
N ALA A 29 9.47 5.35 -0.61
CA ALA A 29 8.33 6.16 -0.21
C ALA A 29 7.46 5.41 0.80
N THR A 30 7.27 6.01 1.98
CA THR A 30 6.34 5.49 2.99
C THR A 30 5.00 6.20 2.84
N LYS A 31 3.93 5.42 2.77
CA LYS A 31 2.56 5.92 2.64
C LYS A 31 1.66 5.27 3.67
N LYS A 32 0.60 5.99 4.05
CA LYS A 32 -0.43 5.55 4.97
C LYS A 32 -1.67 5.15 4.17
N MET A 33 -2.14 3.93 4.39
CA MET A 33 -3.44 3.42 3.93
C MET A 33 -4.39 3.39 5.11
N VAL A 34 -5.64 3.80 4.91
CA VAL A 34 -6.69 3.62 5.91
C VAL A 34 -7.66 2.59 5.35
N CYS A 35 -7.78 1.46 6.03
CA CYS A 35 -8.77 0.45 5.72
C CYS A 35 -10.03 0.78 6.52
N LEU A 36 -11.14 1.03 5.81
CA LEU A 36 -12.47 1.14 6.42
C LEU A 36 -13.29 -0.04 5.90
N LYS A 37 -13.89 -0.81 6.83
CA LYS A 37 -14.87 -1.86 6.52
C LYS A 37 -16.23 -1.25 6.20
#